data_AF-C1DTN8-F1
#
_entry.id   AF-C1DTN8-F1
#
_cell.length_a   1.000
_cell.length_b   1.000
_cell.length_c   1.000
_cell.angle_alpha   90.00
_cell.angle_beta   90.00
_cell.angle_gamma   90.00
#
_symmetry.space_group_name_H-M   'P 1'
#
loop_
_entity.id
_entity.type
_entity.pdbx_description
1 polymer ?
#
loop_
_entity_poly.entity_id
_entity_poly.type
_entity_poly.pdbx_seq_one_letter_code
_entity_poly.pdbx_strand_id
1 'polypeptide(L)'
;MKKVKNFNDFDLLLAQEITNLDRFIVKSPLGTNEFWSEWQKKAGEIVITKAAIKKAIRVYEKKLPPSQIVKLSAMLESFKEIASYLELLRETALKLKGIDSDGFNLFDTIEGENEEES
;
A
#
# COMPACT_ATOMS: atom_id res chain seq x y z
N MET A 1 -36.91 -19.43 -16.15
CA MET A 1 -35.58 -18.87 -16.51
C MET A 1 -35.12 -17.99 -15.35
N LYS A 2 -34.01 -18.34 -14.67
CA LYS A 2 -33.38 -17.44 -13.69
C LYS A 2 -32.74 -16.28 -14.45
N LYS A 3 -33.15 -15.04 -14.19
CA LYS A 3 -32.47 -13.86 -14.74
C LYS A 3 -31.04 -13.87 -14.23
N VAL A 4 -30.07 -14.06 -15.13
CA VAL A 4 -28.66 -13.82 -14.83
C VAL A 4 -28.55 -12.32 -14.59
N LYS A 5 -28.10 -11.94 -13.39
CA LYS A 5 -27.87 -10.55 -13.04
C LYS A 5 -26.66 -10.10 -13.85
N ASN A 6 -26.84 -9.25 -14.86
CA ASN A 6 -25.72 -8.62 -15.56
C ASN A 6 -24.99 -7.78 -14.52
N PHE A 7 -23.78 -8.19 -14.12
CA PHE A 7 -22.93 -7.37 -13.28
C PHE A 7 -22.53 -6.13 -14.07
N ASN A 8 -22.69 -4.96 -13.46
CA ASN A 8 -22.25 -3.70 -14.06
C ASN A 8 -20.71 -3.70 -14.13
N ASP A 9 -20.13 -3.11 -15.18
CA ASP A 9 -18.66 -3.03 -15.37
C ASP A 9 -17.97 -2.37 -14.16
N PHE A 10 -18.66 -1.42 -13.51
CA PHE A 10 -18.21 -0.81 -12.26
C PHE A 10 -18.09 -1.84 -11.11
N ASP A 11 -19.10 -2.71 -10.94
CA ASP A 11 -19.10 -3.71 -9.88
C ASP A 11 -17.97 -4.73 -10.07
N LEU A 12 -17.68 -5.08 -11.32
CA LEU A 12 -16.57 -5.97 -11.67
C LEU A 12 -15.22 -5.32 -11.40
N LEU A 13 -15.04 -4.05 -11.79
CA LEU A 13 -13.83 -3.29 -11.50
C LEU A 13 -13.61 -3.19 -9.98
N LEU A 14 -14.65 -2.84 -9.23
CA LEU A 14 -14.55 -2.73 -7.76
C LEU A 14 -14.20 -4.07 -7.11
N ALA A 15 -14.82 -5.17 -7.55
CA ALA A 15 -14.50 -6.50 -7.04
C ALA A 15 -13.05 -6.90 -7.34
N GLN A 16 -12.54 -6.53 -8.52
CA GLN A 16 -11.15 -6.75 -8.89
C GLN A 16 -10.20 -5.95 -8.00
N GLU A 17 -10.49 -4.68 -7.75
CA GLU A 17 -9.67 -3.86 -6.85
C GLU A 17 -9.67 -4.40 -5.41
N ILE A 18 -10.81 -4.81 -4.88
CA ILE A 18 -10.87 -5.45 -3.55
C ILE A 18 -10.01 -6.72 -3.52
N THR A 19 -10.10 -7.57 -4.55
CA THR A 19 -9.30 -8.80 -4.66
C THR A 19 -7.79 -8.47 -4.75
N ASN A 20 -7.44 -7.38 -5.43
CA ASN A 20 -6.06 -6.90 -5.50
C ASN A 20 -5.54 -6.45 -4.13
N LEU A 21 -6.39 -5.86 -3.30
CA LEU A 21 -6.05 -5.38 -1.95
C LEU A 21 -5.95 -6.52 -0.93
N ASP A 22 -6.73 -7.59 -1.08
CA ASP A 22 -6.73 -8.76 -0.18
C ASP A 22 -5.34 -9.36 0.03
N ARG A 23 -4.44 -9.23 -0.95
CA ARG A 23 -3.05 -9.72 -0.83
C ARG A 23 -2.27 -9.04 0.29
N PHE A 24 -2.65 -7.82 0.69
CA PHE A 24 -1.99 -7.08 1.76
C PHE A 24 -2.48 -7.47 3.16
N ILE A 25 -3.61 -8.18 3.29
CA ILE A 25 -4.14 -8.65 4.59
C ILE A 25 -3.16 -9.62 5.24
N VAL A 26 -2.56 -9.24 6.37
CA VAL A 26 -1.65 -10.11 7.13
C VAL A 26 -2.47 -11.18 7.84
N LYS A 27 -2.17 -12.45 7.56
CA LYS A 27 -2.91 -13.60 8.11
C LYS A 27 -2.17 -14.30 9.24
N SER A 28 -0.85 -14.10 9.32
CA SER A 28 -0.02 -14.69 10.36
C SER A 28 -0.29 -14.07 11.74
N PRO A 29 -0.26 -14.86 12.84
CA PRO A 29 -0.45 -14.33 14.18
C PRO A 29 0.61 -13.28 14.55
N LEU A 30 0.18 -12.18 15.18
CA LEU A 30 1.07 -11.07 15.51
C LEU A 30 2.28 -11.51 16.37
N GLY A 31 3.45 -10.97 16.04
CA GLY A 31 4.68 -11.16 16.81
C GLY A 31 5.48 -12.43 16.50
N THR A 32 4.91 -13.39 15.76
CA THR A 32 5.63 -14.61 15.32
C THR A 32 6.60 -14.33 14.17
N ASN A 33 7.49 -15.27 13.87
CA ASN A 33 8.44 -15.13 12.76
C ASN A 33 7.73 -15.09 11.40
N GLU A 34 6.63 -15.83 11.26
CA GLU A 34 5.78 -15.84 10.08
C GLU A 34 5.15 -14.47 9.84
N PHE A 35 4.68 -13.82 10.92
CA PHE A 35 4.21 -12.45 10.84
C PHE A 35 5.27 -11.49 10.32
N TRP A 36 6.48 -11.53 10.88
CA TRP A 36 7.56 -10.63 10.45
C TRP A 36 7.95 -10.86 8.98
N SER A 37 7.99 -12.12 8.55
CA SER A 37 8.28 -12.47 7.16
C SER A 37 7.19 -11.99 6.20
N GLU A 38 5.91 -12.23 6.55
CA GLU A 38 4.76 -11.80 5.75
C GLU A 38 4.68 -10.27 5.68
N TRP A 39 4.83 -9.60 6.83
CA TRP A 39 4.81 -8.15 6.95
C TRP A 39 5.94 -7.52 6.12
N GLN A 40 7.18 -8.02 6.25
CA GLN A 40 8.33 -7.47 5.52
C GLN A 40 8.16 -7.60 4.01
N LYS A 41 7.66 -8.74 3.53
CA LYS A 41 7.38 -8.95 2.10
C LYS A 41 6.40 -7.91 1.57
N LYS A 42 5.32 -7.66 2.31
CA LYS A 42 4.27 -6.70 1.93
C LYS A 42 4.75 -5.26 2.03
N ALA A 43 5.43 -4.90 3.11
CA ALA A 43 6.02 -3.57 3.28
C ALA A 43 7.02 -3.27 2.15
N GLY A 44 7.86 -4.23 1.77
CA GLY A 44 8.77 -4.10 0.63
C GLY A 44 8.04 -3.86 -0.70
N GLU A 45 6.97 -4.61 -0.97
CA GLU A 45 6.13 -4.40 -2.17
C GLU A 45 5.55 -2.98 -2.20
N ILE A 46 5.03 -2.49 -1.07
CA ILE A 46 4.48 -1.13 -0.94
C ILE A 46 5.55 -0.08 -1.22
N VAL A 47 6.72 -0.20 -0.61
CA VAL A 47 7.84 0.74 -0.79
C VAL A 47 8.24 0.84 -2.26
N ILE A 48 8.50 -0.29 -2.91
CA ILE A 48 8.93 -0.33 -4.31
C ILE A 48 7.83 0.23 -5.21
N THR A 49 6.57 -0.11 -4.96
CA THR A 49 5.45 0.34 -5.79
C THR A 49 5.21 1.84 -5.65
N LYS A 50 5.21 2.39 -4.43
CA LYS A 50 5.12 3.84 -4.19
C LYS A 50 6.26 4.58 -4.91
N ALA A 51 7.50 4.08 -4.81
CA ALA A 51 8.64 4.68 -5.50
C ALA A 51 8.49 4.67 -7.04
N ALA A 52 8.02 3.55 -7.60
CA ALA A 52 7.76 3.43 -9.03
C ALA A 52 6.68 4.41 -9.51
N ILE A 53 5.58 4.54 -8.77
CA ILE A 53 4.49 5.48 -9.08
C ILE A 53 4.97 6.93 -8.99
N LYS A 54 5.66 7.31 -7.90
CA LYS A 54 6.24 8.66 -7.74
C LYS A 54 7.17 8.99 -8.90
N LYS A 55 8.05 8.06 -9.30
CA LYS A 55 8.96 8.24 -10.45
C LYS A 55 8.19 8.39 -11.76
N ALA A 56 7.14 7.59 -11.99
CA ALA A 56 6.33 7.68 -13.19
C ALA A 56 5.64 9.06 -13.29
N ILE A 57 5.07 9.55 -12.19
CA ILE A 57 4.48 10.89 -12.13
C ILE A 57 5.55 11.94 -12.44
N ARG A 58 6.69 11.96 -11.71
CA ARG A 58 7.75 12.96 -11.90
C ARG A 58 8.33 12.98 -13.33
N VAL A 59 8.61 11.82 -13.91
CA VAL A 59 9.27 11.72 -15.23
C VAL A 59 8.31 12.03 -16.38
N TYR A 60 7.03 11.68 -16.23
CA TYR A 60 6.06 11.75 -17.31
C TYR A 60 4.93 12.76 -17.07
N GLU A 61 5.01 13.61 -16.07
CA GLU A 61 3.98 14.62 -15.74
C GLU A 61 3.56 15.46 -16.95
N LYS A 62 4.54 15.84 -17.80
CA LYS A 62 4.32 16.64 -19.01
C LYS A 62 3.96 15.81 -20.25
N LYS A 63 3.98 14.48 -20.15
CA LYS A 63 3.80 13.53 -21.26
C LYS A 63 2.53 12.69 -21.13
N LEU A 64 2.05 12.47 -19.91
CA LEU A 64 0.84 11.70 -19.65
C LEU A 64 -0.40 12.59 -19.77
N PRO A 65 -1.52 12.05 -20.27
CA PRO A 65 -2.81 12.71 -20.13
C PRO A 65 -3.12 13.00 -18.66
N PRO A 66 -3.75 14.14 -18.32
CA PRO A 66 -4.11 14.47 -16.94
C PRO A 66 -4.89 13.36 -16.23
N SER A 67 -5.75 12.63 -16.95
CA SER A 67 -6.50 11.50 -16.41
C SER A 67 -5.63 10.33 -15.95
N GLN A 68 -4.46 10.11 -16.56
CA GLN A 68 -3.51 9.07 -16.13
C GLN A 68 -2.73 9.51 -14.90
N ILE A 69 -2.38 10.79 -14.80
CA ILE A 69 -1.79 11.36 -13.59
C ILE A 69 -2.75 11.22 -12.40
N VAL A 70 -4.02 11.58 -12.59
CA VAL A 70 -5.05 11.41 -11.54
C VAL A 70 -5.16 9.95 -11.09
N LYS A 71 -5.12 8.98 -12.01
CA LYS A 71 -5.13 7.55 -11.68
C LYS A 71 -3.90 7.12 -10.87
N LEU A 72 -2.71 7.56 -11.27
CA LEU A 72 -1.47 7.26 -10.55
C LEU A 72 -1.48 7.88 -9.15
N SER A 73 -1.97 9.11 -9.01
CA SER A 73 -2.12 9.77 -7.71
C SER A 73 -3.13 9.05 -6.81
N ALA A 74 -4.27 8.62 -7.35
CA ALA A 74 -5.24 7.83 -6.60
C ALA A 74 -4.64 6.49 -6.12
N MET A 75 -3.90 5.80 -7.01
CA MET A 75 -3.20 4.57 -6.65
C MET A 75 -2.14 4.79 -5.57
N LEU A 76 -1.39 5.89 -5.65
CA LEU A 76 -0.42 6.27 -4.64
C LEU A 76 -1.07 6.47 -3.27
N GLU A 77 -2.26 7.07 -3.23
CA GLU A 77 -3.00 7.29 -1.99
C GLU A 77 -3.48 5.97 -1.38
N SER A 78 -4.04 5.05 -2.18
CA SER A 78 -4.40 3.70 -1.70
C SER A 78 -3.20 2.96 -1.09
N PHE A 79 -2.00 3.12 -1.69
CA PHE A 79 -0.79 2.52 -1.13
C PHE A 79 -0.31 3.18 0.17
N LYS A 80 -0.63 4.46 0.41
CA LYS A 80 -0.37 5.09 1.72
C LYS A 80 -1.29 4.52 2.79
N GLU A 81 -2.58 4.33 2.49
CA GLU A 81 -3.52 3.71 3.43
C GLU A 81 -3.08 2.29 3.81
N ILE A 82 -2.63 1.50 2.84
CA ILE A 82 -2.08 0.16 3.11
C ILE A 82 -0.80 0.25 3.95
N ALA A 83 0.09 1.21 3.66
CA ALA A 83 1.30 1.43 4.44
C ALA A 83 0.96 1.71 5.92
N SER A 84 0.01 2.61 6.17
CA SER A 84 -0.47 2.92 7.53
C SER A 84 -1.07 1.71 8.24
N TYR A 85 -1.83 0.87 7.52
CA TYR A 85 -2.32 -0.40 8.06
C TYR A 85 -1.18 -1.33 8.49
N LEU A 86 -0.19 -1.52 7.62
CA LEU A 86 0.96 -2.38 7.92
C LEU A 86 1.77 -1.82 9.10
N GLU A 87 1.93 -0.49 9.18
CA GLU A 87 2.64 0.16 10.27
C GLU A 87 1.94 -0.06 11.62
N LEU A 88 0.62 0.10 11.65
CA LEU A 88 -0.18 -0.20 12.85
C LEU A 88 0.03 -1.64 13.34
N LEU A 89 0.09 -2.61 12.43
CA LEU A 89 0.37 -4.00 12.79
C LEU A 89 1.78 -4.19 13.34
N ARG A 90 2.77 -3.50 12.75
CA ARG A 90 4.18 -3.51 13.20
C ARG A 90 4.28 -3.00 14.63
N GLU A 91 3.73 -1.81 14.88
CA GLU A 91 3.72 -1.19 16.21
C GLU A 91 3.02 -2.08 17.24
N THR A 92 1.88 -2.66 16.88
CA THR A 92 1.14 -3.57 17.77
C THR A 92 1.99 -4.80 18.09
N ALA A 93 2.65 -5.40 17.11
CA ALA A 93 3.52 -6.55 17.31
C ALA A 93 4.77 -6.23 18.15
N LEU A 94 5.33 -5.02 18.04
CA LEU A 94 6.43 -4.54 18.89
C LEU A 94 5.99 -4.31 20.32
N LYS A 95 4.84 -3.66 20.52
CA LYS A 95 4.23 -3.44 21.85
C LYS A 95 3.98 -4.76 22.59
N LEU A 96 3.52 -5.80 21.88
CA LEU A 96 3.37 -7.15 22.45
C LEU A 96 4.71 -7.77 22.94
N LYS A 97 5.85 -7.33 22.39
CA LYS A 97 7.20 -7.74 22.83
C LYS A 97 7.81 -6.79 23.87
N GLY A 98 7.06 -5.79 24.34
CA GLY A 98 7.56 -4.77 25.26
C GLY A 98 8.56 -3.80 24.62
N ILE A 99 8.57 -3.72 23.28
CA ILE A 99 9.40 -2.76 22.55
C ILE A 99 8.54 -1.54 22.27
N ASP A 100 8.98 -0.38 22.76
CA ASP A 100 8.34 0.89 22.46
C ASP A 100 8.90 1.44 21.15
N SER A 101 8.02 1.76 20.21
CA SER A 101 8.38 2.27 18.88
C SER A 101 7.90 3.69 18.64
N ASP A 102 7.53 4.40 19.72
CA ASP A 102 7.01 5.75 19.66
C ASP A 102 7.94 6.69 18.86
N GLY A 103 7.39 7.27 17.79
CA GLY A 103 8.08 8.22 16.93
C GLY A 103 8.87 7.62 15.75
N PHE A 104 8.97 6.29 15.62
CA PHE A 104 9.57 5.67 14.43
C PHE A 104 8.51 5.08 13.51
N ASN A 105 8.25 5.74 12.38
CA ASN A 105 7.45 5.22 11.28
C ASN A 105 8.36 4.85 10.11
N LEU A 106 8.39 3.56 9.75
CA LEU A 106 9.24 3.06 8.67
C LEU A 106 8.97 3.79 7.35
N PHE A 107 7.69 4.01 7.03
CA PHE A 107 7.31 4.59 5.76
C PHE A 107 7.63 6.09 5.69
N ASP A 108 7.53 6.82 6.80
CA ASP A 108 7.89 8.24 6.85
C ASP A 108 9.40 8.43 6.69
N THR A 109 10.21 7.52 7.24
CA THR A 109 11.68 7.57 7.11
C THR A 109 12.11 7.36 5.65
N ILE A 110 11.51 6.37 4.98
CA ILE A 110 11.80 6.09 3.56
C ILE A 110 11.31 7.25 2.66
N GLU A 111 10.21 7.92 3.02
CA GLU A 111 9.70 9.05 2.24
C GLU A 111 10.48 10.35 2.49
N GLY A 112 10.98 10.59 3.70
CA GLY A 112 11.75 11.77 4.08
C GLY A 112 13.16 11.85 3.45
N GLU A 113 13.81 10.72 3.18
CA GLU A 113 15.12 10.70 2.49
C GLU A 113 15.03 11.09 1.00
N ASN A 114 13.83 11.19 0.41
CA ASN A 114 13.62 11.48 -1.01
C ASN A 114 13.25 12.94 -1.33
N GLU A 115 13.27 13.83 -0.33
CA GLU A 115 12.92 15.26 -0.47
C GLU A 115 14.12 16.22 -0.30
N GLU A 116 15.31 15.74 0.07
CA GLU A 116 16.51 16.59 0.25
C GLU A 116 17.37 16.79 -1.03
N GLU A 117 16.95 16.29 -2.18
CA GLU A 117 17.56 16.62 -3.48
C GLU A 117 16.61 17.48 -4.33
N SER A 118 16.60 18.80 -4.09
CA SER A 118 16.01 19.80 -4.99
C SER A 118 16.77 21.11 -4.93
#